data_AF-A0AAW2WY62-F1
#
_entry.id   AF-A0AAW2WY62-F1
#
_cell.length_a   1.000
_cell.length_b   1.000
_cell.length_c   1.000
_cell.angle_alpha   90.00
_cell.angle_beta   90.00
_cell.angle_gamma   90.00
#
_symmetry.space_group_name_H-M   'P 1'
#
loop_
_entity.id
_entity.type
_entity.pdbx_description
1 polymer ?
#
loop_
_entity_poly.entity_id
_entity_poly.type
_entity_poly.pdbx_seq_one_letter_code
_entity_poly.pdbx_strand_id
1 'polypeptide(L)'
;MKENNLQTSLICLDLCIFVVIFLSRTSSAADYLYEACVPRNCGLGPNINYPFYIPGLRESFCGYPGFALNCSQQGFPVLQLPGNEYVVQDISYQTRSLRVYDAAVLSSNGTGCLPRTIRNTTVPADQFSFSDNVTQLHLFSDCTNSSSEDLRRHRVACDATDRDSWELAIYDKDGNFTKIASKNCKRNVVAAVEDGGNIGQGNVDEVLRRGFVLNWTASDCSPCELSGGRCGFNGTTYNFRCFCPDGPHSRSCRPGFAGAVIVVTTCLLVLLILIKRKRTKNALNYKKVEVFLKNHGSLAPRRYKYSDLKKMTKSFSDHLGRGGYGNVYKGKSQDGRLLAVKILNESRDDGRNS
;
A
#
# COMPACT_ATOMS: atom_id res chain seq x y z
N MET A 1 28.20 -24.54 39.45
CA MET A 1 28.59 -23.33 38.66
C MET A 1 28.37 -23.44 37.14
N LYS A 2 28.07 -24.63 36.58
CA LYS A 2 27.70 -24.81 35.16
C LYS A 2 26.23 -24.45 34.86
N GLU A 3 25.35 -24.68 35.82
CA GLU A 3 23.89 -24.53 35.71
C GLU A 3 23.44 -23.10 35.39
N ASN A 4 24.00 -22.10 36.09
CA ASN A 4 23.65 -20.69 35.90
C ASN A 4 23.94 -20.14 34.49
N ASN A 5 24.85 -20.76 33.72
CA ASN A 5 25.17 -20.32 32.35
C ASN A 5 24.20 -20.88 31.30
N LEU A 6 23.67 -22.08 31.52
CA LEU A 6 22.68 -22.67 30.62
C LEU A 6 21.34 -21.97 30.81
N GLN A 7 20.96 -21.74 32.08
CA GLN A 7 19.73 -21.07 32.45
C GLN A 7 19.68 -19.62 31.94
N THR A 8 20.78 -18.87 32.05
CA THR A 8 20.87 -17.51 31.47
C THR A 8 20.84 -17.50 29.93
N SER A 9 21.36 -18.55 29.28
CA SER A 9 21.28 -18.68 27.83
C SER A 9 19.86 -18.97 27.35
N LEU A 10 19.12 -19.83 28.06
CA LEU A 10 17.71 -20.10 27.74
C LEU A 10 16.84 -18.86 27.96
N ILE A 11 17.01 -18.17 29.09
CA ILE A 11 16.23 -16.96 29.41
C ILE A 11 16.43 -15.88 28.35
N CYS A 12 17.65 -15.66 27.85
CA CYS A 12 17.90 -14.71 26.77
C CYS A 12 17.24 -15.14 25.44
N LEU A 13 17.23 -16.44 25.15
CA LEU A 13 16.62 -16.98 23.93
C LEU A 13 15.09 -16.83 23.97
N ASP A 14 14.49 -17.13 25.12
CA ASP A 14 13.07 -16.95 25.38
C ASP A 14 12.67 -15.47 25.31
N LEU A 15 13.48 -14.56 25.87
CA LEU A 15 13.27 -13.11 25.75
C LEU A 15 13.34 -12.64 24.29
N CYS A 16 14.29 -13.16 23.49
CA CYS A 16 14.36 -12.84 22.07
C CYS A 16 13.13 -13.36 21.30
N ILE A 17 12.67 -14.58 21.59
CA ILE A 17 11.45 -15.15 21.00
C ILE A 17 10.24 -14.30 21.39
N PHE A 18 10.12 -13.91 22.66
CA PHE A 18 9.04 -13.04 23.13
C PHE A 18 9.05 -11.67 22.45
N VAL A 19 10.23 -11.04 22.28
CA VAL A 19 10.36 -9.76 21.57
C VAL A 19 10.01 -9.92 20.09
N VAL A 20 10.45 -11.00 19.43
CA VAL A 20 10.07 -11.30 18.05
C VAL A 20 8.56 -11.52 17.93
N ILE A 21 7.93 -12.22 18.86
CA ILE A 21 6.47 -12.43 18.86
C ILE A 21 5.74 -11.10 19.10
N PHE A 22 6.21 -10.25 20.03
CA PHE A 22 5.62 -8.94 20.29
C PHE A 22 5.78 -7.98 19.11
N LEU A 23 6.91 -8.02 18.39
CA LEU A 23 7.12 -7.22 17.18
C LEU A 23 6.39 -7.79 15.96
N SER A 24 6.16 -9.12 15.92
CA SER A 24 5.32 -9.79 14.92
C SER A 24 3.83 -9.54 15.14
N ARG A 25 3.41 -9.06 16.33
CA ARG A 25 2.05 -8.58 16.58
C ARG A 25 1.87 -7.17 16.00
N THR A 26 2.15 -7.00 14.71
CA THR A 26 1.35 -6.09 13.90
C THR A 26 -0.05 -6.70 13.89
N SER A 27 -1.07 -5.97 14.33
CA SER A 27 -2.44 -6.45 14.50
C SER A 27 -2.89 -7.31 13.32
N SER A 28 -3.54 -8.45 13.58
CA SER A 28 -4.15 -9.26 12.51
C SER A 28 -5.34 -8.56 11.85
N ALA A 29 -5.78 -7.44 12.41
CA ALA A 29 -6.76 -6.54 11.83
C ALA A 29 -6.02 -5.44 11.05
N ALA A 30 -6.46 -5.20 9.82
CA ALA A 30 -6.00 -4.10 9.00
C ALA A 30 -6.36 -2.75 9.65
N ASP A 31 -5.54 -1.74 9.40
CA ASP A 31 -5.78 -0.37 9.86
C ASP A 31 -7.16 0.16 9.42
N TYR A 32 -7.84 0.89 10.30
CA TYR A 32 -9.17 1.44 10.03
C TYR A 32 -9.19 2.35 8.81
N LEU A 33 -8.15 3.18 8.58
CA LEU A 33 -8.10 4.10 7.44
C LEU A 33 -7.99 3.33 6.11
N TYR A 34 -7.32 2.17 6.14
CA TYR A 34 -7.26 1.28 4.98
C TYR A 34 -8.62 0.66 4.66
N GLU A 35 -9.33 0.16 5.68
CA GLU A 35 -10.67 -0.43 5.49
C GLU A 35 -11.74 0.61 5.14
N ALA A 36 -11.63 1.83 5.66
CA ALA A 36 -12.56 2.93 5.34
C ALA A 36 -12.52 3.33 3.86
N CYS A 37 -11.38 3.18 3.21
CA CYS A 37 -11.18 3.63 1.83
C CYS A 37 -11.44 2.57 0.75
N VAL A 38 -12.22 1.53 1.06
CA VAL A 38 -12.70 0.56 0.07
C VAL A 38 -13.50 1.26 -1.05
N PRO A 39 -13.27 0.94 -2.34
CA PRO A 39 -14.05 1.45 -3.46
C PRO A 39 -15.56 1.28 -3.28
N ARG A 40 -16.31 2.28 -3.74
CA ARG A 40 -17.77 2.33 -3.73
C ARG A 40 -18.29 2.83 -5.07
N ASN A 41 -19.57 2.64 -5.35
CA ASN A 41 -20.28 3.21 -6.49
C ASN A 41 -21.66 3.69 -6.04
N CYS A 42 -22.38 4.36 -6.95
CA CYS A 42 -23.74 4.86 -6.69
C CYS A 42 -24.84 3.81 -7.00
N GLY A 43 -24.46 2.55 -7.26
CA GLY A 43 -25.34 1.50 -7.76
C GLY A 43 -25.23 1.32 -9.28
N LEU A 44 -25.31 2.41 -10.05
CA LEU A 44 -25.05 2.44 -11.49
C LEU A 44 -23.77 3.24 -11.80
N GLY A 45 -23.15 2.91 -12.94
CA GLY A 45 -21.93 3.57 -13.40
C GLY A 45 -20.63 2.98 -12.84
N PRO A 46 -19.50 3.71 -12.94
CA PRO A 46 -18.18 3.20 -12.61
C PRO A 46 -17.93 3.10 -11.10
N ASN A 47 -16.93 2.30 -10.72
CA ASN A 47 -16.40 2.31 -9.35
C ASN A 47 -15.61 3.59 -9.08
N ILE A 48 -15.85 4.18 -7.91
CA ILE A 48 -15.26 5.44 -7.46
C ILE A 48 -14.09 5.17 -6.51
N ASN A 49 -12.89 5.50 -6.98
CA ASN A 49 -11.61 5.42 -6.30
C ASN A 49 -10.99 6.82 -6.19
N TYR A 50 -9.97 6.94 -5.34
CA TYR A 50 -9.15 8.15 -5.27
C TYR A 50 -8.68 8.58 -6.68
N PRO A 51 -8.72 9.87 -7.04
CA PRO A 51 -8.97 11.03 -6.17
C PRO A 51 -10.44 11.29 -5.85
N PHE A 52 -11.37 10.64 -6.56
CA PHE A 52 -12.80 10.82 -6.36
C PHE A 52 -13.32 10.11 -5.10
N TYR A 53 -14.36 10.68 -4.50
CA TYR A 53 -15.02 10.09 -3.34
C TYR A 53 -16.48 10.53 -3.27
N ILE A 54 -17.30 9.75 -2.56
CA ILE A 54 -18.72 10.03 -2.37
C ILE A 54 -18.93 10.40 -0.90
N PRO A 55 -19.23 11.67 -0.58
CA PRO A 55 -19.52 12.09 0.79
C PRO A 55 -20.66 11.25 1.40
N GLY A 56 -20.50 10.83 2.66
CA GLY A 56 -21.49 10.03 3.38
C GLY A 56 -21.46 8.52 3.08
N LEU A 57 -20.94 8.10 1.93
CA LEU A 57 -20.68 6.68 1.63
C LEU A 57 -19.22 6.27 1.93
N ARG A 58 -18.29 7.23 1.87
CA ARG A 58 -16.89 7.08 2.26
C ARG A 58 -16.48 8.28 3.11
N GLU A 59 -15.49 8.04 3.96
CA GLU A 59 -14.86 9.10 4.75
C GLU A 59 -14.17 10.11 3.83
N SER A 60 -14.19 11.39 4.23
CA SER A 60 -13.65 12.48 3.40
C SER A 60 -12.15 12.36 3.13
N PHE A 61 -11.40 11.70 4.04
CA PHE A 61 -9.98 11.45 3.86
C PHE A 61 -9.66 10.41 2.77
N CYS A 62 -10.65 9.74 2.18
CA CYS A 62 -10.44 8.76 1.11
C CYS A 62 -10.36 9.35 -0.30
N GLY A 63 -10.54 10.67 -0.44
CA GLY A 63 -10.47 11.38 -1.71
C GLY A 63 -9.72 12.69 -1.59
N TYR A 64 -9.48 13.34 -2.74
CA TYR A 64 -8.79 14.62 -2.82
C TYR A 64 -9.80 15.77 -2.73
N PRO A 65 -9.53 16.86 -1.97
CA PRO A 65 -10.43 18.01 -1.89
C PRO A 65 -10.77 18.58 -3.28
N GLY A 66 -12.05 18.81 -3.57
CA GLY A 66 -12.54 19.23 -4.89
C GLY A 66 -13.02 18.10 -5.81
N PHE A 67 -12.73 16.85 -5.47
CA PHE A 67 -13.12 15.66 -6.27
C PHE A 67 -14.34 14.91 -5.70
N ALA A 68 -15.19 15.61 -4.94
CA ALA A 68 -16.41 15.00 -4.40
C ALA A 68 -17.41 14.72 -5.52
N LEU A 69 -18.01 13.53 -5.49
CA LEU A 69 -19.10 13.12 -6.37
C LEU A 69 -20.35 12.85 -5.53
N ASN A 70 -21.52 13.20 -6.06
CA ASN A 70 -22.80 12.86 -5.46
C ASN A 70 -23.42 11.68 -6.18
N CYS A 71 -24.36 10.99 -5.55
CA CYS A 71 -25.18 9.99 -6.22
C CYS A 71 -26.54 10.59 -6.58
N SER A 72 -26.93 10.51 -7.85
CA SER A 72 -28.26 10.89 -8.28
C SER A 72 -29.31 9.95 -7.72
N GLN A 73 -30.59 10.35 -7.74
CA GLN A 73 -31.69 9.48 -7.34
C GLN A 73 -31.80 8.22 -8.21
N GLN A 74 -31.31 8.28 -9.45
CA GLN A 74 -31.26 7.16 -10.38
C GLN A 74 -30.05 6.24 -10.12
N GLY A 75 -29.16 6.59 -9.20
CA GLY A 75 -28.00 5.80 -8.83
C GLY A 75 -26.74 6.05 -9.67
N PHE A 76 -26.66 7.16 -10.42
CA PHE A 76 -25.45 7.51 -11.16
C PHE A 76 -24.56 8.48 -10.37
N PRO A 77 -23.22 8.40 -10.49
CA PRO A 77 -22.32 9.41 -9.95
C PRO A 77 -22.46 10.74 -10.70
N VAL A 78 -22.46 11.85 -9.97
CA VAL A 78 -22.64 13.21 -10.46
C VAL A 78 -21.51 14.09 -9.99
N LEU A 79 -20.83 14.74 -10.93
CA LEU A 79 -19.84 15.78 -10.71
C LEU A 79 -20.52 17.15 -10.71
N GLN A 80 -20.30 17.92 -9.64
CA GLN A 80 -20.76 19.31 -9.57
C GLN A 80 -19.72 20.23 -10.19
N LEU A 81 -20.08 20.92 -11.27
CA LEU A 81 -19.27 22.00 -11.84
C LEU A 81 -20.01 23.34 -11.71
N PRO A 82 -19.34 24.48 -11.87
CA PRO A 82 -19.98 25.79 -11.81
C PRO A 82 -21.16 25.89 -12.79
N GLY A 83 -22.37 26.01 -12.24
CA GLY A 83 -23.61 26.23 -12.99
C GLY A 83 -24.36 24.98 -13.44
N ASN A 84 -23.72 23.81 -13.54
CA ASN A 84 -24.32 22.59 -14.06
C ASN A 84 -23.96 21.36 -13.22
N GLU A 85 -24.79 20.33 -13.32
CA GLU A 85 -24.52 18.98 -12.80
C GLU A 85 -24.18 18.06 -13.96
N TYR A 86 -23.14 17.25 -13.82
CA TYR A 86 -22.69 16.36 -14.87
C TYR A 86 -22.71 14.92 -14.40
N VAL A 87 -23.40 14.06 -15.12
CA VAL A 87 -23.39 12.61 -14.86
C VAL A 87 -22.05 12.06 -15.32
N VAL A 88 -21.37 11.31 -14.45
CA VAL A 88 -20.12 10.62 -14.77
C VAL A 88 -20.46 9.26 -15.36
N GLN A 89 -20.19 9.10 -16.66
CA GLN A 89 -20.48 7.87 -17.39
C GLN A 89 -19.37 6.83 -17.21
N ASP A 90 -18.11 7.27 -17.27
CA ASP A 90 -16.93 6.40 -17.17
C ASP A 90 -15.76 7.17 -16.52
N ILE A 91 -14.87 6.45 -15.84
CA ILE A 91 -13.66 6.97 -15.22
C ILE A 91 -12.49 6.03 -15.57
N SER A 92 -11.49 6.57 -16.28
CA SER A 92 -10.23 5.91 -16.56
C SER A 92 -9.12 6.43 -15.65
N TYR A 93 -8.83 5.68 -14.58
CA TYR A 93 -7.77 6.04 -13.62
C TYR A 93 -6.36 6.01 -14.22
N GLN A 94 -6.15 5.18 -15.25
CA GLN A 94 -4.87 5.01 -15.92
C GLN A 94 -4.51 6.25 -16.75
N THR A 95 -5.47 6.76 -17.54
CA THR A 95 -5.30 7.96 -18.37
C THR A 95 -5.65 9.25 -17.64
N ARG A 96 -6.16 9.14 -16.40
CA ARG A 96 -6.64 10.25 -15.59
C ARG A 96 -7.71 11.08 -16.29
N SER A 97 -8.68 10.40 -16.90
CA SER A 97 -9.77 11.03 -17.64
C SER A 97 -11.15 10.45 -17.29
N LEU A 98 -12.18 11.30 -17.26
CA LEU A 98 -13.56 10.92 -17.03
C LEU A 98 -14.46 11.43 -18.15
N ARG A 99 -15.42 10.60 -18.57
CA ARG A 99 -16.46 11.00 -19.54
C ARG A 99 -17.70 11.45 -18.78
N VAL A 100 -18.19 12.63 -19.13
CA VAL A 100 -19.33 13.26 -18.47
C VAL A 100 -20.32 13.83 -19.47
N TYR A 101 -21.60 13.86 -19.11
CA TYR A 101 -22.65 14.56 -19.86
C TYR A 101 -23.55 15.34 -18.92
N ASP A 102 -24.18 16.41 -19.42
CA ASP A 102 -25.02 17.28 -18.60
C ASP A 102 -26.24 16.51 -18.07
N ALA A 103 -26.48 16.58 -16.75
CA ALA A 103 -27.57 15.87 -16.10
C ALA A 103 -28.96 16.31 -16.61
N ALA A 104 -29.08 17.52 -17.18
CA ALA A 104 -30.31 18.00 -17.81
C ALA A 104 -30.80 17.07 -18.93
N VAL A 105 -29.89 16.35 -19.60
CA VAL A 105 -30.21 15.39 -20.67
C VAL A 105 -31.02 14.19 -20.12
N LEU A 106 -30.85 13.83 -18.84
CA LEU A 106 -31.67 12.77 -18.22
C LEU A 106 -33.15 13.15 -18.09
N SER A 107 -33.44 14.46 -17.99
CA SER A 107 -34.81 14.99 -17.86
C SER A 107 -35.48 15.24 -19.21
N SER A 108 -34.72 15.23 -20.29
CA SER A 108 -35.25 15.26 -21.65
C SER A 108 -35.80 13.88 -21.98
N ASN A 109 -37.12 13.70 -21.89
CA ASN A 109 -37.82 12.44 -22.15
C ASN A 109 -37.81 12.06 -23.65
N GLY A 110 -36.65 12.09 -24.31
CA GLY A 110 -36.52 11.76 -25.74
C GLY A 110 -37.37 12.64 -26.66
N THR A 111 -37.74 13.85 -26.22
CA THR A 111 -38.59 14.79 -26.98
C THR A 111 -37.86 15.43 -28.16
N GLY A 112 -36.56 15.17 -28.30
CA GLY A 112 -35.69 15.77 -29.31
C GLY A 112 -35.36 17.25 -29.05
N CYS A 113 -35.84 17.82 -27.95
CA CYS A 113 -35.66 19.24 -27.61
C CYS A 113 -34.37 19.52 -26.84
N LEU A 114 -33.91 20.78 -26.91
CA LEU A 114 -32.82 21.25 -26.08
C LEU A 114 -33.26 21.37 -24.60
N PRO A 115 -32.52 20.78 -23.65
CA PRO A 115 -32.83 20.96 -22.24
C PRO A 115 -32.60 22.42 -21.82
N ARG A 116 -33.67 23.11 -21.38
CA ARG A 116 -33.63 24.54 -21.02
C ARG A 116 -32.77 24.89 -19.80
N THR A 117 -32.44 23.88 -18.99
CA THR A 117 -31.67 24.03 -17.75
C THR A 117 -30.16 24.05 -17.97
N ILE A 118 -29.67 23.65 -19.15
CA ILE A 118 -28.23 23.70 -19.47
C ILE A 118 -27.74 25.15 -19.44
N ARG A 119 -26.58 25.36 -18.82
CA ARG A 119 -25.83 26.62 -18.76
C ARG A 119 -24.44 26.46 -19.37
N ASN A 120 -23.71 27.56 -19.50
CA ASN A 120 -22.36 27.55 -20.08
C ASN A 120 -21.43 26.62 -19.31
N THR A 121 -20.80 25.68 -20.01
CA THR A 121 -19.82 24.77 -19.40
C THR A 121 -18.60 25.56 -18.93
N THR A 122 -18.34 25.52 -17.62
CA THR A 122 -17.15 26.10 -17.00
C THR A 122 -16.48 25.05 -16.14
N VAL A 123 -15.16 24.92 -16.26
CA VAL A 123 -14.38 23.86 -15.61
C VAL A 123 -13.27 24.50 -14.77
N PRO A 124 -13.10 24.13 -13.49
CA PRO A 124 -11.99 24.59 -12.65
C PRO A 124 -10.64 24.11 -13.21
N ALA A 125 -9.88 25.03 -13.79
CA ALA A 125 -8.64 24.73 -14.52
C ALA A 125 -7.50 24.16 -13.65
N ASP A 126 -7.59 24.30 -12.32
CA ASP A 126 -6.65 23.75 -11.36
C ASP A 126 -6.80 22.23 -11.19
N GLN A 127 -8.01 21.70 -11.39
CA GLN A 127 -8.34 20.30 -11.15
C GLN A 127 -8.65 19.54 -12.43
N PHE A 128 -9.24 20.22 -13.41
CA PHE A 128 -9.77 19.61 -14.61
C PHE A 128 -9.38 20.39 -15.86
N SER A 129 -9.16 19.67 -16.96
CA SER A 129 -8.97 20.24 -18.29
C SER A 129 -9.76 19.44 -19.32
N PHE A 130 -10.12 20.07 -20.43
CA PHE A 130 -10.75 19.36 -21.53
C PHE A 130 -9.74 18.45 -22.24
N SER A 131 -10.20 17.29 -22.69
CA SER A 131 -9.45 16.43 -23.62
C SER A 131 -9.34 17.07 -25.01
N ASP A 132 -8.36 16.66 -25.82
CA ASP A 132 -8.07 17.25 -27.13
C ASP A 132 -9.23 17.13 -28.14
N ASN A 133 -10.11 16.15 -27.94
CA ASN A 133 -11.27 15.88 -28.80
C ASN A 133 -12.55 16.59 -28.34
N VAL A 134 -12.46 17.60 -27.46
CA VAL A 134 -13.62 18.38 -27.01
C VAL A 134 -13.77 19.65 -27.83
N THR A 135 -14.98 19.89 -28.30
CA THR A 135 -15.38 21.12 -28.99
C THR A 135 -16.56 21.78 -28.29
N GLN A 136 -16.87 23.00 -28.72
CA GLN A 136 -17.98 23.79 -28.20
C GLN A 136 -19.20 23.65 -29.11
N LEU A 137 -20.35 23.45 -28.48
CA LEU A 137 -21.66 23.40 -29.12
C LEU A 137 -22.51 24.57 -28.63
N HIS A 138 -22.88 25.45 -29.54
CA HIS A 138 -23.81 26.53 -29.28
C HIS A 138 -25.24 26.02 -29.37
N LEU A 139 -25.95 26.14 -28.26
CA LEU A 139 -27.36 25.81 -28.09
C LEU A 139 -28.15 27.12 -28.09
N PHE A 140 -28.80 27.41 -29.20
CA PHE A 140 -29.63 28.60 -29.35
C PHE A 140 -31.11 28.27 -29.15
N SER A 141 -31.78 29.13 -28.38
CA SER A 141 -33.22 29.05 -28.12
C SER A 141 -33.86 30.43 -28.29
N ASP A 142 -35.20 30.44 -28.34
CA ASP A 142 -36.01 31.64 -28.55
C ASP A 142 -35.62 32.38 -29.84
N CYS A 143 -35.40 31.62 -30.91
CA CYS A 143 -35.04 32.18 -32.22
C CYS A 143 -36.26 32.60 -33.03
N THR A 144 -36.14 33.72 -33.75
CA THR A 144 -37.09 34.08 -34.79
C THR A 144 -36.88 33.21 -36.02
N ASN A 145 -37.96 32.76 -36.66
CA ASN A 145 -37.90 31.97 -37.90
C ASN A 145 -37.05 32.69 -38.97
N SER A 146 -35.87 32.15 -39.25
CA SER A 146 -34.94 32.69 -40.24
C SER A 146 -35.11 31.90 -41.53
N SER A 147 -35.49 32.58 -42.62
CA SER A 147 -35.65 32.02 -43.97
C SER A 147 -34.34 31.58 -44.63
N SER A 148 -33.21 31.62 -43.91
CA SER A 148 -31.92 31.13 -44.42
C SER A 148 -31.95 29.60 -44.52
N GLU A 149 -31.95 29.07 -45.74
CA GLU A 149 -31.85 27.64 -46.02
C GLU A 149 -30.67 26.97 -45.27
N ASP A 150 -29.61 27.75 -45.02
CA ASP A 150 -28.41 27.30 -44.32
C ASP A 150 -28.60 26.94 -42.84
N LEU A 151 -29.51 27.62 -42.13
CA LEU A 151 -29.78 27.34 -40.71
C LEU A 151 -30.71 26.15 -40.52
N ARG A 152 -31.45 25.73 -41.56
CA ARG A 152 -32.36 24.56 -41.48
C ARG A 152 -31.62 23.28 -41.14
N ARG A 153 -30.37 23.14 -41.59
CA ARG A 153 -29.52 21.97 -41.30
C ARG A 153 -29.11 21.85 -39.82
N HIS A 154 -29.13 22.97 -39.10
CA HIS A 154 -28.77 23.06 -37.69
C HIS A 154 -29.99 23.09 -36.77
N ARG A 155 -31.19 22.97 -37.34
CA ARG A 155 -32.44 23.00 -36.59
C ARG A 155 -32.58 21.73 -35.75
N VAL A 156 -32.84 21.94 -34.47
CA VAL A 156 -33.24 20.89 -33.54
C VAL A 156 -34.74 20.68 -33.69
N ALA A 157 -35.15 19.48 -34.09
CA ALA A 157 -36.55 19.15 -34.29
C ALA A 157 -37.18 18.64 -32.99
N CYS A 158 -37.91 19.52 -32.31
CA CYS A 158 -38.82 19.17 -31.22
C CYS A 158 -40.15 18.62 -31.77
N ASP A 159 -40.66 17.51 -31.22
CA ASP A 159 -41.93 16.94 -31.67
C ASP A 159 -43.16 17.46 -30.89
N ALA A 160 -44.22 17.74 -31.67
CA ALA A 160 -45.66 17.75 -31.36
C ALA A 160 -46.47 18.96 -30.84
N THR A 161 -45.97 20.13 -30.39
CA THR A 161 -46.91 21.24 -30.04
C THR A 161 -46.50 22.67 -30.40
N ASP A 162 -45.22 22.94 -30.63
CA ASP A 162 -44.74 24.29 -30.91
C ASP A 162 -43.91 24.31 -32.21
N ARG A 163 -44.59 24.28 -33.36
CA ARG A 163 -43.95 24.32 -34.68
C ARG A 163 -43.14 25.61 -34.90
N ASP A 164 -43.39 26.63 -34.08
CA ASP A 164 -42.76 27.95 -34.16
C ASP A 164 -41.52 28.08 -33.26
N SER A 165 -41.28 27.13 -32.34
CA SER A 165 -40.04 27.10 -31.56
C SER A 165 -38.87 26.71 -32.47
N TRP A 166 -38.02 27.69 -32.74
CA TRP A 166 -36.81 27.51 -33.54
C TRP A 166 -35.61 27.39 -32.61
N GLU A 167 -35.14 26.15 -32.42
CA GLU A 167 -33.94 25.82 -31.66
C GLU A 167 -32.82 25.41 -32.63
N LEU A 168 -31.60 25.85 -32.35
CA LEU A 168 -30.44 25.55 -33.18
C LEU A 168 -29.31 24.96 -32.34
N ALA A 169 -28.62 23.98 -32.90
CA ALA A 169 -27.39 23.42 -32.37
C ALA A 169 -26.28 23.58 -33.41
N ILE A 170 -25.24 24.36 -33.09
CA ILE A 170 -24.20 24.74 -34.04
C ILE A 170 -22.82 24.57 -33.38
N TYR A 171 -21.93 23.81 -34.00
CA TYR A 171 -20.55 23.70 -33.51
C TYR A 171 -19.82 25.03 -33.66
N ASP A 172 -18.93 25.36 -32.73
CA ASP A 172 -18.15 26.61 -32.78
C ASP A 172 -17.30 26.74 -34.05
N LYS A 173 -16.83 25.62 -34.61
CA LYS A 173 -16.11 25.56 -35.91
C LYS A 173 -16.93 26.13 -37.08
N ASP A 174 -18.26 26.15 -36.97
CA ASP A 174 -19.18 26.69 -37.96
C ASP A 174 -19.50 28.18 -37.70
N GLY A 175 -18.46 28.97 -37.39
CA GLY A 175 -18.59 30.33 -36.84
C GLY A 175 -19.40 31.33 -37.68
N ASN A 176 -19.56 31.11 -38.98
CA ASN A 176 -20.47 31.93 -39.81
C ASN A 176 -21.93 31.73 -39.39
N PHE A 177 -22.36 30.48 -39.15
CA PHE A 177 -23.73 30.18 -38.71
C PHE A 177 -23.98 30.62 -37.28
N THR A 178 -22.99 30.49 -36.38
CA THR A 178 -23.05 30.99 -35.00
C THR A 178 -23.31 32.50 -34.95
N LYS A 179 -22.67 33.30 -35.83
CA LYS A 179 -22.89 34.75 -35.93
C LYS A 179 -24.30 35.11 -36.40
N ILE A 180 -24.86 34.33 -37.32
CA ILE A 180 -26.23 34.55 -37.83
C ILE A 180 -27.24 34.17 -36.73
N ALA A 181 -27.08 33.00 -36.11
CA ALA A 181 -27.94 32.55 -35.03
C ALA A 181 -27.94 33.52 -33.84
N SER A 182 -26.78 34.06 -33.46
CA SER A 182 -26.66 35.04 -32.36
C SER A 182 -27.45 36.34 -32.59
N LYS A 183 -27.82 36.68 -33.82
CA LYS A 183 -28.67 37.85 -34.14
C LYS A 183 -30.17 37.51 -34.10
N ASN A 184 -30.50 36.26 -34.37
CA ASN A 184 -31.87 35.79 -34.53
C ASN A 184 -32.42 35.12 -33.26
N CYS A 185 -31.55 34.79 -32.30
CA CYS A 185 -31.88 34.05 -31.09
C CYS A 185 -31.62 34.87 -29.83
N LYS A 186 -32.52 34.82 -28.84
CA LYS A 186 -32.36 35.56 -27.58
C LYS A 186 -31.44 34.86 -26.59
N ARG A 187 -31.34 33.53 -26.66
CA ARG A 187 -30.53 32.72 -25.75
C ARG A 187 -29.47 31.96 -26.54
N ASN A 188 -28.24 31.98 -26.03
CA ASN A 188 -27.11 31.18 -26.50
C ASN A 188 -26.43 30.57 -25.28
N VAL A 189 -26.36 29.25 -25.25
CA VAL A 189 -25.64 28.49 -24.23
C VAL A 189 -24.51 27.72 -24.91
N VAL A 190 -23.32 27.78 -24.34
CA VAL A 190 -22.16 27.05 -24.86
C VAL A 190 -21.94 25.79 -24.02
N ALA A 191 -22.25 24.65 -24.61
CA ALA A 191 -21.99 23.33 -24.01
C ALA A 191 -20.70 22.73 -24.57
N ALA A 192 -19.96 21.99 -23.74
CA ALA A 192 -18.85 21.17 -24.21
C ALA A 192 -19.37 19.81 -24.70
N VAL A 193 -18.86 19.33 -25.83
CA VAL A 193 -19.20 18.03 -26.42
C VAL A 193 -17.98 17.42 -27.11
N GLU A 194 -17.98 16.11 -27.33
CA GLU A 194 -16.98 15.43 -28.15
C GLU A 194 -17.11 15.84 -29.63
N ASP A 195 -15.97 16.10 -30.29
CA ASP A 195 -15.91 16.44 -31.71
C ASP A 195 -16.20 15.21 -32.58
N GLY A 196 -16.95 15.42 -33.68
CA GLY A 196 -17.24 14.37 -34.67
C GLY A 196 -18.66 13.77 -34.64
N GLY A 197 -19.61 14.36 -33.92
CA GLY A 197 -21.03 14.01 -34.04
C GLY A 197 -21.70 14.69 -35.24
N ASN A 198 -22.52 13.96 -36.01
CA ASN A 198 -23.41 14.60 -36.99
C ASN A 198 -24.64 15.16 -36.26
N ILE A 199 -24.78 16.48 -36.18
CA ILE A 199 -25.93 17.16 -35.53
C ILE A 199 -27.15 17.23 -36.46
N GLY A 200 -26.97 17.00 -37.77
CA GLY A 200 -28.01 17.14 -38.78
C GLY A 200 -29.27 16.32 -38.46
N GLN A 201 -30.43 17.00 -38.48
CA GLN A 201 -31.76 16.40 -38.55
C GLN A 201 -32.22 15.60 -37.32
N GLY A 202 -31.91 16.08 -36.11
CA GLY A 202 -32.57 15.62 -34.87
C GLY A 202 -31.69 14.79 -33.91
N ASN A 203 -30.38 14.72 -34.14
CA ASN A 203 -29.49 13.88 -33.33
C ASN A 203 -28.72 14.64 -32.23
N VAL A 204 -29.20 15.84 -31.84
CA VAL A 204 -28.55 16.64 -30.80
C VAL A 204 -28.57 15.95 -29.43
N ASP A 205 -29.63 15.19 -29.13
CA ASP A 205 -29.76 14.43 -27.89
C ASP A 205 -28.64 13.40 -27.76
N GLU A 206 -28.29 12.68 -28.85
CA GLU A 206 -27.17 11.74 -28.84
C GLU A 206 -25.83 12.43 -28.57
N VAL A 207 -25.60 13.59 -29.21
CA VAL A 207 -24.37 14.37 -29.00
C VAL A 207 -24.27 14.86 -27.55
N LEU A 208 -25.36 15.40 -27.00
CA LEU A 208 -25.41 15.86 -25.61
C LEU A 208 -25.29 14.70 -24.63
N ARG A 209 -25.88 13.53 -24.94
CA ARG A 209 -25.82 12.31 -24.10
C ARG A 209 -24.46 11.65 -24.11
N ARG A 210 -23.76 11.69 -25.25
CA ARG A 210 -22.36 11.25 -25.37
C ARG A 210 -21.43 12.13 -24.53
N GLY A 211 -21.74 13.42 -24.45
CA GLY A 211 -21.05 14.36 -23.59
C GLY A 211 -19.63 14.65 -24.05
N PHE A 212 -18.70 14.78 -23.10
CA PHE A 212 -17.30 15.14 -23.34
C PHE A 212 -16.38 14.49 -22.31
N VAL A 213 -15.07 14.54 -22.58
CA VAL A 213 -14.04 13.96 -21.70
C VAL A 213 -13.27 15.08 -21.00
N LEU A 214 -13.17 14.96 -19.67
CA LEU A 214 -12.30 15.78 -18.84
C LEU A 214 -11.09 14.97 -18.41
N ASN A 215 -9.92 15.59 -18.46
CA ASN A 215 -8.72 15.11 -17.78
C ASN A 215 -8.67 15.73 -16.39
N TRP A 216 -8.12 15.02 -15.41
CA TRP A 216 -7.97 15.55 -14.06
C TRP A 216 -6.53 15.53 -13.57
N THR A 217 -6.24 16.43 -12.63
CA THR A 217 -4.91 16.56 -12.00
C THR A 217 -5.02 16.31 -10.50
N ALA A 218 -4.39 15.23 -10.03
CA ALA A 218 -4.29 14.88 -8.61
C ALA A 218 -2.97 14.12 -8.34
N SER A 219 -2.64 13.93 -7.06
CA SER A 219 -1.45 13.15 -6.66
C SER A 219 -1.48 11.72 -7.21
N ASP A 220 -0.32 11.22 -7.65
CA ASP A 220 -0.20 9.88 -8.23
C ASP A 220 -0.41 8.77 -7.19
N CYS A 221 -1.48 8.01 -7.37
CA CYS A 221 -1.89 6.93 -6.48
C CYS A 221 -1.24 5.57 -6.84
N SER A 222 -0.69 5.44 -8.04
CA SER A 222 -0.19 4.17 -8.60
C SER A 222 0.81 3.43 -7.68
N PRO A 223 1.83 4.09 -7.07
CA PRO A 223 2.78 3.39 -6.20
C PRO A 223 2.13 2.80 -4.93
N CYS A 224 1.05 3.42 -4.44
CA CYS A 224 0.32 2.96 -3.27
C CYS A 224 -0.50 1.71 -3.61
N GLU A 225 -1.28 1.78 -4.69
CA GLU A 225 -2.11 0.66 -5.14
C GLU A 225 -1.28 -0.57 -5.53
N LEU A 226 -0.16 -0.36 -6.23
CA LEU A 226 0.77 -1.45 -6.58
C LEU A 226 1.39 -2.13 -5.35
N SER A 227 1.49 -1.42 -4.23
CA SER A 227 1.95 -1.97 -2.95
C SER A 227 0.83 -2.58 -2.09
N GLY A 228 -0.40 -2.64 -2.61
CA GLY A 228 -1.57 -3.18 -1.91
C GLY A 228 -2.28 -2.19 -0.97
N GLY A 229 -1.90 -0.91 -1.04
CA GLY A 229 -2.51 0.18 -0.26
C GLY A 229 -3.71 0.83 -0.95
N ARG A 230 -4.37 1.73 -0.23
CA ARG A 230 -5.44 2.58 -0.74
C ARG A 230 -5.10 4.04 -0.52
N CYS A 231 -5.29 4.85 -1.55
CA CYS A 231 -4.96 6.25 -1.47
C CYS A 231 -6.00 7.06 -0.71
N GLY A 232 -5.52 8.14 -0.12
CA GLY A 232 -6.33 9.16 0.50
C GLY A 232 -5.57 10.44 0.69
N PHE A 233 -6.16 11.32 1.48
CA PHE A 233 -5.68 12.67 1.67
C PHE A 233 -5.82 13.06 3.14
N ASN A 234 -4.78 13.67 3.68
CA ASN A 234 -4.81 14.24 5.01
C ASN A 234 -5.20 15.71 4.92
N GLY A 235 -6.45 16.03 5.27
CA GLY A 235 -6.98 17.41 5.21
C GLY A 235 -6.28 18.39 6.14
N THR A 236 -5.73 17.94 7.27
CA THR A 236 -5.02 18.81 8.24
C THR A 236 -3.67 19.30 7.71
N THR A 237 -2.92 18.41 7.07
CA THR A 237 -1.57 18.71 6.54
C THR A 237 -1.58 19.01 5.05
N TYR A 238 -2.73 18.88 4.40
CA TYR A 238 -2.93 19.06 2.96
C TYR A 238 -2.00 18.20 2.10
N ASN A 239 -1.86 16.92 2.46
CA ASN A 239 -0.93 16.00 1.81
C ASN A 239 -1.59 14.67 1.45
N PHE A 240 -1.18 14.11 0.31
CA PHE A 240 -1.47 12.73 -0.08
C PHE A 240 -1.00 11.74 0.99
N ARG A 241 -1.77 10.65 1.17
CA ARG A 241 -1.42 9.53 2.03
C ARG A 241 -1.75 8.20 1.36
N CYS A 242 -0.94 7.20 1.65
CA CYS A 242 -1.19 5.81 1.29
C CYS A 242 -1.60 5.06 2.55
N PHE A 243 -2.87 4.69 2.66
CA PHE A 243 -3.35 3.85 3.76
C PHE A 243 -3.00 2.40 3.46
N CYS A 244 -2.33 1.73 4.39
CA CYS A 244 -1.91 0.34 4.26
C CYS A 244 -2.47 -0.48 5.41
N PRO A 245 -2.55 -1.82 5.28
CA PRO A 245 -3.02 -2.68 6.35
C PRO A 245 -2.23 -2.50 7.67
N ASP A 246 -0.95 -2.13 7.59
CA ASP A 246 -0.05 -1.85 8.72
C ASP A 246 -0.07 -0.38 9.20
N GLY A 247 -0.86 0.49 8.56
CA GLY A 247 -1.00 1.90 8.90
C GLY A 247 -0.72 2.87 7.74
N PRO A 248 -0.84 4.19 7.95
CA PRO A 248 -0.64 5.21 6.92
C PRO A 248 0.84 5.44 6.57
N HIS A 249 1.19 5.35 5.29
CA HIS A 249 2.48 5.69 4.70
C HIS A 249 2.39 6.94 3.81
N SER A 250 3.54 7.50 3.43
CA SER A 250 3.60 8.70 2.59
C SER A 250 3.40 8.44 1.10
N ARG A 251 3.73 7.24 0.60
CA ARG A 251 3.71 6.93 -0.84
C ARG A 251 3.31 5.50 -1.20
N SER A 252 3.77 4.51 -0.44
CA SER A 252 3.56 3.08 -0.72
C SER A 252 3.67 2.28 0.57
N CYS A 253 3.00 1.13 0.65
CA CYS A 253 3.12 0.17 1.74
C CYS A 253 4.49 -0.49 1.69
N ARG A 254 5.43 0.03 2.47
CA ARG A 254 6.75 -0.58 2.65
C ARG A 254 6.81 -1.11 4.07
N PRO A 255 7.12 -2.40 4.26
CA PRO A 255 7.36 -2.91 5.60
C PRO A 255 8.47 -2.08 6.24
N GLY A 256 8.20 -1.53 7.42
CA GLY A 256 9.18 -0.77 8.18
C GLY A 256 10.33 -1.67 8.63
N PHE A 257 11.37 -1.81 7.80
CA PHE A 257 12.56 -2.61 8.13
C PHE A 257 13.34 -2.07 9.34
N ALA A 258 13.01 -0.87 9.83
CA ALA A 258 13.67 -0.27 10.98
C ALA A 258 13.61 -1.17 12.23
N GLY A 259 12.49 -1.86 12.48
CA GLY A 259 12.37 -2.78 13.62
C GLY A 259 13.26 -4.02 13.50
N ALA A 260 13.25 -4.66 12.33
CA ALA A 260 14.00 -5.90 12.09
C ALA A 260 15.52 -5.69 12.17
N VAL A 261 16.04 -4.56 11.66
CA VAL A 261 17.47 -4.23 11.71
C VAL A 261 17.92 -4.01 13.16
N ILE A 262 17.11 -3.34 13.99
CA ILE A 262 17.44 -3.12 15.42
C ILE A 262 17.45 -4.45 16.20
N VAL A 263 16.51 -5.35 15.94
CA VAL A 263 16.48 -6.66 16.60
C VAL A 263 17.66 -7.52 16.20
N VAL A 264 17.99 -7.60 14.91
CA VAL A 264 19.12 -8.41 14.44
C VAL A 264 20.44 -7.86 15.00
N THR A 265 20.64 -6.54 14.97
CA THR A 265 21.87 -5.91 15.50
C THR A 265 22.00 -6.09 17.02
N THR A 266 20.92 -5.94 17.78
CA THR A 266 20.92 -6.16 19.24
C THR A 266 21.16 -7.64 19.59
N CYS A 267 20.52 -8.58 18.90
CA CYS A 267 20.78 -10.02 19.06
C CYS A 267 22.24 -10.39 18.77
N LEU A 268 22.84 -9.84 17.68
CA LEU A 268 24.25 -10.07 17.36
C LEU A 268 25.19 -9.51 18.44
N LEU A 269 24.91 -8.31 18.96
CA LEU A 269 25.70 -7.72 20.05
C LEU A 269 25.62 -8.57 21.33
N VAL A 270 24.43 -9.05 21.70
CA VAL A 270 24.25 -9.94 22.87
C VAL A 270 25.03 -11.24 22.67
N LEU A 271 24.94 -11.87 21.49
CA LEU A 271 25.71 -13.07 21.15
C LEU A 271 27.22 -12.84 21.29
N LEU A 272 27.74 -11.72 20.79
CA LEU A 272 29.16 -11.35 20.93
C LEU A 272 29.57 -11.18 22.40
N ILE A 273 28.73 -10.57 23.23
CA ILE A 273 28.96 -10.42 24.68
C ILE A 273 29.00 -11.79 25.36
N LEU A 274 28.08 -12.71 25.01
CA LEU A 274 28.05 -14.06 25.56
C LEU A 274 29.30 -14.86 25.18
N ILE A 275 29.74 -14.77 23.92
CA ILE A 275 30.97 -15.42 23.45
C ILE A 275 32.18 -14.86 24.20
N LYS A 276 32.28 -13.53 24.35
CA LYS A 276 33.37 -12.90 25.12
C LYS A 276 33.34 -13.36 26.58
N ARG A 277 32.19 -13.37 27.25
CA ARG A 277 32.04 -13.86 28.63
C ARG A 277 32.46 -15.32 28.76
N LYS A 278 32.07 -16.20 27.82
CA LYS A 278 32.47 -17.61 27.80
C LYS A 278 33.98 -17.77 27.62
N ARG A 279 34.59 -17.02 26.68
CA ARG A 279 36.05 -17.02 26.47
C ARG A 279 36.81 -16.55 27.70
N THR A 280 36.38 -15.47 28.35
CA THR A 280 37.01 -14.95 29.57
C THR A 280 36.90 -15.93 30.73
N LYS A 281 35.73 -16.57 30.94
CA LYS A 281 35.57 -17.62 31.95
C LYS A 281 36.49 -18.81 31.69
N ASN A 282 36.64 -19.25 30.43
CA ASN A 282 37.54 -20.33 30.06
C ASN A 282 39.01 -19.97 30.32
N ALA A 283 39.42 -18.75 29.97
CA ALA A 283 40.78 -18.26 30.22
C ALA A 283 41.09 -18.14 31.72
N LEU A 284 40.11 -17.70 32.52
CA LEU A 284 40.24 -17.63 33.98
C LEU A 284 40.38 -19.02 34.61
N ASN A 285 39.60 -20.00 34.14
CA ASN A 285 39.73 -21.38 34.59
C ASN A 285 41.13 -21.95 34.25
N TYR A 286 41.63 -21.69 33.04
CA TYR A 286 42.98 -22.14 32.65
C TYR A 286 44.05 -21.54 33.58
N LYS A 287 44.00 -20.21 33.82
CA LYS A 287 44.90 -19.53 34.77
C LYS A 287 44.78 -20.08 36.20
N LYS A 288 43.56 -20.39 36.67
CA LYS A 288 43.35 -20.95 38.01
C LYS A 288 44.02 -22.32 38.17
N VAL A 289 43.96 -23.17 37.15
CA VAL A 289 44.67 -24.47 37.17
C VAL A 289 46.18 -24.28 37.08
N GLU A 290 46.64 -23.30 36.30
CA GLU A 290 48.08 -22.97 36.19
C GLU A 290 48.66 -22.45 37.53
N VAL A 291 47.95 -21.54 38.21
CA VAL A 291 48.31 -21.04 39.53
C VAL A 291 48.30 -22.17 40.57
N PHE A 292 47.30 -23.06 40.52
CA PHE A 292 47.24 -24.23 41.40
C PHE A 292 48.47 -25.13 41.25
N LEU A 293 48.93 -25.36 40.01
CA LEU A 293 50.14 -26.16 39.76
C LEU A 293 51.41 -25.46 40.22
N LYS A 294 51.52 -24.15 40.01
CA LYS A 294 52.68 -23.36 40.42
C LYS A 294 52.86 -23.33 41.94
N ASN A 295 51.76 -23.25 42.69
CA ASN A 295 51.79 -23.23 44.16
C ASN A 295 52.27 -24.55 44.78
N HIS A 296 52.26 -25.67 44.04
CA HIS A 296 52.73 -26.97 44.56
C HIS A 296 54.21 -27.24 44.26
N GLY A 297 54.94 -26.34 43.58
CA GLY A 297 56.40 -26.40 43.44
C GLY A 297 56.94 -27.78 43.02
N SER A 298 57.83 -28.37 43.82
CA SER A 298 58.42 -29.70 43.59
C SER A 298 57.45 -30.88 43.79
N LEU A 299 56.27 -30.64 44.37
CA LEU A 299 55.21 -31.63 44.60
C LEU A 299 54.09 -31.58 43.54
N ALA A 300 54.22 -30.71 42.52
CA ALA A 300 53.22 -30.59 41.46
C ALA A 300 53.12 -31.89 40.64
N PRO A 301 51.92 -32.51 40.52
CA PRO A 301 51.74 -33.68 39.67
C PRO A 301 52.14 -33.39 38.22
N ARG A 302 52.95 -34.27 37.61
CA ARG A 302 53.28 -34.17 36.18
C ARG A 302 52.02 -34.33 35.33
N ARG A 303 51.78 -33.39 34.42
CA ARG A 303 50.73 -33.49 33.42
C ARG A 303 51.17 -34.42 32.29
N TYR A 304 50.40 -35.47 32.05
CA TYR A 304 50.54 -36.35 30.90
C TYR A 304 49.42 -36.08 29.91
N LYS A 305 49.73 -36.04 28.60
CA LYS A 305 48.67 -36.05 27.60
C LYS A 305 48.03 -37.44 27.59
N TYR A 306 46.76 -37.51 27.24
CA TYR A 306 46.06 -38.79 27.09
C TYR A 306 46.79 -39.73 26.10
N SER A 307 47.37 -39.17 25.04
CA SER A 307 48.23 -39.90 24.09
C SER A 307 49.43 -40.57 24.75
N ASP A 308 50.02 -39.93 25.75
CA ASP A 308 51.22 -40.44 26.44
C ASP A 308 50.82 -41.58 27.37
N LEU A 309 49.72 -41.42 28.11
CA LEU A 309 49.17 -42.48 28.96
C LEU A 309 48.75 -43.70 28.14
N LYS A 310 48.14 -43.48 26.97
CA LYS A 310 47.78 -44.55 26.03
C LYS A 310 49.02 -45.31 25.53
N LYS A 311 50.12 -44.61 25.24
CA LYS A 311 51.39 -45.25 24.86
C LYS A 311 52.00 -46.03 26.04
N MET A 312 52.08 -45.42 27.22
CA MET A 312 52.69 -46.03 28.41
C MET A 312 51.98 -47.30 28.87
N THR A 313 50.67 -47.39 28.64
CA THR A 313 49.83 -48.54 29.03
C THR A 313 49.55 -49.53 27.90
N LYS A 314 50.23 -49.37 26.74
CA LYS A 314 49.96 -50.16 25.53
C LYS A 314 48.46 -50.20 25.19
N SER A 315 47.87 -49.02 25.05
CA SER A 315 46.44 -48.81 24.84
C SER A 315 45.54 -49.39 25.94
N PHE A 316 45.96 -49.30 27.20
CA PHE A 316 45.20 -49.76 28.37
C PHE A 316 44.85 -51.25 28.31
N SER A 317 45.80 -52.08 27.85
CA SER A 317 45.58 -53.52 27.63
C SER A 317 45.71 -54.36 28.88
N ASP A 318 46.59 -53.97 29.81
CA ASP A 318 46.89 -54.73 31.03
C ASP A 318 46.11 -54.13 32.21
N HIS A 319 44.99 -54.75 32.57
CA HIS A 319 44.09 -54.28 33.63
C HIS A 319 44.51 -54.86 34.99
N LEU A 320 44.76 -53.98 35.95
CA LEU A 320 45.23 -54.31 37.29
C LEU A 320 44.11 -54.35 38.32
N GLY A 321 42.96 -53.73 38.04
CA GLY A 321 41.84 -53.71 38.98
C GLY A 321 40.75 -52.71 38.63
N ARG A 322 39.55 -52.94 39.15
CA ARG A 322 38.36 -52.10 38.95
C ARG A 322 37.75 -51.75 40.29
N GLY A 323 37.32 -50.51 40.45
CA GLY A 323 36.54 -50.05 41.61
C GLY A 323 35.47 -49.04 41.21
N GLY A 324 34.68 -48.57 42.17
CA GLY A 324 33.57 -47.63 41.91
C GLY A 324 34.00 -46.34 41.19
N TYR A 325 35.25 -45.92 41.38
CA TYR A 325 35.80 -44.71 40.79
C TYR A 325 36.51 -44.91 39.44
N GLY A 326 36.66 -46.14 38.94
CA GLY A 326 37.32 -46.37 37.64
C GLY A 326 38.13 -47.65 37.52
N ASN A 327 38.87 -47.73 36.41
CA ASN A 327 39.73 -48.86 36.04
C ASN A 327 41.22 -48.48 36.22
N VAL A 328 42.03 -49.43 36.70
CA VAL A 328 43.48 -49.26 36.88
C VAL A 328 44.20 -50.16 35.88
N TYR A 329 45.17 -49.60 35.16
CA TYR A 329 45.95 -50.30 34.16
C TYR A 329 47.45 -50.25 34.48
N LYS A 330 48.19 -51.28 34.07
CA LYS A 330 49.64 -51.29 34.16
C LYS A 330 50.23 -50.43 33.05
N GLY A 331 51.23 -49.63 33.40
CA GLY A 331 52.01 -48.84 32.45
C GLY A 331 53.51 -48.95 32.72
N LYS A 332 54.30 -48.52 31.73
CA LYS A 332 55.76 -48.37 31.84
C LYS A 332 56.14 -46.97 31.35
N SER A 333 56.87 -46.23 32.20
CA SER A 333 57.44 -44.93 31.86
C SER A 333 58.50 -45.06 30.77
N GLN A 334 58.88 -43.94 30.14
CA GLN A 334 60.01 -43.88 29.20
C GLN A 334 61.32 -44.36 29.83
N ASP A 335 61.52 -44.07 31.12
CA ASP A 335 62.70 -44.52 31.89
C ASP A 335 62.61 -46.00 32.33
N GLY A 336 61.60 -46.74 31.85
CA GLY A 336 61.42 -48.16 32.15
C GLY A 336 60.76 -48.49 33.49
N ARG A 337 60.48 -47.50 34.35
CA ARG A 337 59.76 -47.67 35.63
C ARG A 337 58.31 -48.10 35.41
N LEU A 338 57.84 -49.07 36.20
CA LEU A 338 56.43 -49.49 36.18
C LEU A 338 55.54 -48.48 36.90
N LEU A 339 54.34 -48.26 36.36
CA LEU A 339 53.35 -47.32 36.86
C LEU A 339 51.96 -47.96 36.85
N ALA A 340 51.07 -47.47 37.70
CA ALA A 340 49.64 -47.78 37.65
C ALA A 340 48.88 -46.54 37.15
N VAL A 341 48.11 -46.68 36.07
CA VAL A 341 47.31 -45.60 35.49
C VAL A 341 45.85 -45.85 35.79
N LYS A 342 45.26 -45.04 36.67
CA LYS A 342 43.84 -45.10 36.99
C LYS A 342 43.04 -44.17 36.07
N ILE A 343 42.18 -44.73 35.23
CA ILE A 343 41.20 -43.99 34.42
C ILE A 343 39.91 -43.93 35.22
N LEU A 344 39.48 -42.72 35.55
CA LEU A 344 38.22 -42.52 36.25
C LEU A 344 37.05 -42.74 35.30
N ASN A 345 35.96 -43.33 35.82
CA ASN A 345 34.71 -43.39 35.07
C ASN A 345 34.19 -41.97 34.82
N GLU A 346 33.51 -41.74 33.70
CA GLU A 346 32.77 -40.49 33.52
C GLU A 346 31.71 -40.41 34.62
N SER A 347 31.79 -39.39 35.48
CA SER A 347 30.73 -39.12 36.44
C SER A 347 29.50 -38.69 35.65
N ARG A 348 28.46 -39.54 35.61
CA ARG A 348 27.11 -39.05 35.35
C ARG A 348 26.73 -38.20 36.55
N ASP A 349 26.65 -36.89 36.32
CA ASP A 349 26.10 -35.94 37.28
C ASP A 349 24.57 -36.15 37.31
N ASP A 350 24.13 -37.26 37.90
CA ASP A 350 22.70 -37.58 38.08
C ASP A 350 22.23 -36.91 39.37
N GLY A 351 21.77 -35.67 39.24
CA GLY A 351 20.97 -34.98 40.26
C GLY A 351 19.57 -35.60 40.34
N ARG A 352 19.41 -36.66 41.14
CA ARG A 352 18.12 -37.11 41.68
C ARG A 352 18.15 -37.05 43.20
N ASN A 353 17.33 -36.18 43.77
CA ASN A 353 16.74 -36.21 45.11
C ASN A 353 15.48 -35.35 44.98
N SER A 354 14.25 -35.72 45.33
CA SER A 354 13.60 -36.93 45.83
C SER A 354 12.12 -36.79 45.47
#